data_AF-A0A839FDS9-F1
#
_entry.id   AF-A0A839FDS9-F1
#
_cell.length_a   1.000
_cell.length_b   1.000
_cell.length_c   1.000
_cell.angle_alpha   90.00
_cell.angle_beta   90.00
_cell.angle_gamma   90.00
#
_symmetry.space_group_name_H-M   'P 1'
#
loop_
_entity.id
_entity.type
_entity.pdbx_description
1 polymer ?
#
loop_
_entity_poly.entity_id
_entity_poly.type
_entity_poly.pdbx_seq_one_letter_code
_entity_poly.pdbx_strand_id
1 'polypeptide(L)'
;MSIYSFTKQRLINLGVDSTAVTVLTLTNKKLFLLFVNLERACRSKDFDSVYNRVREIDEYTKTIGKRELLYFAYRYLRFTGNMSIKYEILPPTGRLPAGIKYEFEYRPAVDLRDIALVEWAQDMADRHSKHFWRALFQKDRTAE
;
A
#
# COMPACT_ATOMS: atom_id res chain seq x y z
N MET A 1 -12.29 5.95 -13.30
CA MET A 1 -12.68 4.91 -12.32
C MET A 1 -12.96 5.59 -10.97
N SER A 2 -14.02 5.20 -10.24
CA SER A 2 -14.32 5.83 -8.94
C SER A 2 -13.32 5.37 -7.88
N ILE A 3 -13.11 6.18 -6.83
CA ILE A 3 -12.19 5.80 -5.74
C ILE A 3 -12.63 4.51 -5.04
N TYR A 4 -13.94 4.27 -4.95
CA TYR A 4 -14.50 3.06 -4.38
C TYR A 4 -14.19 1.83 -5.23
N SER A 5 -14.40 1.89 -6.55
CA SER A 5 -14.11 0.75 -7.42
C SER A 5 -12.61 0.49 -7.53
N PHE A 6 -11.80 1.54 -7.58
CA PHE A 6 -10.35 1.43 -7.51
C PHE A 6 -9.88 0.74 -6.22
N THR A 7 -10.38 1.21 -5.06
CA THR A 7 -10.02 0.65 -3.75
C THR A 7 -10.43 -0.82 -3.65
N LYS A 8 -11.63 -1.16 -4.11
CA LYS A 8 -12.13 -2.54 -4.13
C LYS A 8 -11.27 -3.46 -4.99
N GLN A 9 -11.02 -3.09 -6.25
CA GLN A 9 -10.19 -3.88 -7.16
C GLN A 9 -8.78 -4.08 -6.60
N ARG A 10 -8.22 -3.03 -6.02
CA ARG A 10 -6.91 -3.08 -5.42
C ARG A 10 -6.84 -4.02 -4.22
N LEU A 11 -7.83 -3.97 -3.33
CA LEU A 11 -7.91 -4.91 -2.21
C LEU A 11 -8.03 -6.36 -2.72
N ILE A 12 -8.85 -6.60 -3.75
CA ILE A 12 -8.98 -7.91 -4.40
C ILE A 12 -7.61 -8.38 -4.93
N ASN A 13 -6.85 -7.52 -5.61
CA ASN A 13 -5.50 -7.86 -6.08
C ASN A 13 -4.51 -8.18 -4.95
N LEU A 14 -4.79 -7.75 -3.71
CA LEU A 14 -4.01 -8.12 -2.52
C LEU A 14 -4.45 -9.46 -1.91
N GLY A 15 -5.50 -10.08 -2.44
CA GLY A 15 -6.05 -11.35 -1.94
C GLY A 15 -6.96 -11.20 -0.74
N VAL A 16 -7.63 -10.05 -0.56
CA VAL A 16 -8.62 -9.94 0.54
C VAL A 16 -9.83 -10.86 0.33
N ASP A 17 -10.03 -11.39 -0.87
CA ASP A 17 -11.12 -12.30 -1.22
C ASP A 17 -10.77 -13.78 -1.01
N SER A 18 -9.56 -14.08 -0.52
CA SER A 18 -9.07 -15.47 -0.42
C SER A 18 -9.67 -16.28 0.73
N THR A 19 -10.15 -15.65 1.80
CA THR A 19 -10.68 -16.34 2.99
C THR A 19 -11.94 -15.64 3.55
N ALA A 20 -12.74 -16.34 4.35
CA ALA A 20 -13.92 -15.76 5.00
C ALA A 20 -13.57 -14.57 5.92
N VAL A 21 -12.40 -14.64 6.59
CA VAL A 21 -11.92 -13.56 7.46
C VAL A 21 -11.49 -12.35 6.64
N THR A 22 -10.72 -12.56 5.58
CA THR A 22 -10.17 -11.47 4.76
C THR A 22 -11.27 -10.72 4.00
N VAL A 23 -12.34 -11.43 3.59
CA VAL A 23 -13.50 -10.87 2.87
C VAL A 23 -14.22 -9.80 3.69
N LEU A 24 -14.09 -9.82 5.03
CA LEU A 24 -14.60 -8.76 5.90
C LEU A 24 -14.08 -7.37 5.51
N THR A 25 -12.89 -7.30 4.91
CA THR A 25 -12.31 -6.05 4.39
C THR A 25 -13.16 -5.42 3.28
N LEU A 26 -13.94 -6.23 2.56
CA LEU A 26 -14.85 -5.79 1.50
C LEU A 26 -16.30 -5.67 1.97
N THR A 27 -16.76 -6.58 2.84
CA THR A 27 -18.17 -6.66 3.25
C THR A 27 -18.51 -5.78 4.45
N ASN A 28 -17.56 -5.55 5.36
CA ASN A 28 -17.76 -4.63 6.47
C ASN A 28 -17.66 -3.18 5.96
N LYS A 29 -18.80 -2.51 5.84
CA LYS A 29 -18.90 -1.14 5.31
C LYS A 29 -17.92 -0.17 5.97
N LYS A 30 -17.78 -0.23 7.30
CA LYS A 30 -16.90 0.68 8.04
C LYS A 30 -15.42 0.37 7.75
N LEU A 31 -15.02 -0.90 7.75
CA LEU A 31 -13.65 -1.28 7.39
C LEU A 31 -13.32 -0.84 5.96
N PHE A 32 -14.21 -1.12 5.01
CA PHE A 32 -14.01 -0.74 3.61
C PHE A 32 -13.87 0.78 3.44
N LEU A 33 -14.69 1.57 4.15
CA LEU A 33 -14.58 3.04 4.13
C LEU A 33 -13.25 3.54 4.71
N LEU A 34 -12.69 2.88 5.72
CA LEU A 34 -11.36 3.22 6.24
C LEU A 34 -10.27 3.01 5.16
N PHE A 35 -10.36 1.94 4.37
CA PHE A 35 -9.47 1.73 3.23
C PHE A 35 -9.66 2.76 2.12
N VAL A 36 -10.89 3.20 1.87
CA VAL A 36 -11.15 4.30 0.92
C VAL A 36 -10.54 5.61 1.42
N ASN A 37 -10.60 5.90 2.71
CA ASN A 37 -9.97 7.08 3.30
C ASN A 37 -8.44 6.97 3.31
N LEU A 38 -7.89 5.77 3.50
CA LEU A 38 -6.46 5.50 3.31
C LEU A 38 -6.03 5.83 1.88
N GLU A 39 -6.76 5.37 0.87
CA GLU A 39 -6.49 5.71 -0.53
C GLU A 39 -6.56 7.22 -0.81
N ARG A 40 -7.48 7.95 -0.18
CA ARG A 40 -7.53 9.42 -0.26
C ARG A 40 -6.26 10.05 0.31
N ALA A 41 -5.83 9.59 1.49
CA ALA A 41 -4.60 10.07 2.13
C ALA A 41 -3.35 9.76 1.30
N CYS A 42 -3.30 8.58 0.67
CA CYS A 42 -2.20 8.24 -0.24
C CYS A 42 -2.15 9.17 -1.46
N ARG A 43 -3.30 9.61 -1.98
CA ARG A 43 -3.37 10.56 -3.11
C ARG A 43 -2.94 11.97 -2.74
N SER A 44 -3.09 12.38 -1.49
CA SER A 44 -2.63 13.68 -1.01
C SER A 44 -1.13 13.70 -0.67
N LYS A 45 -0.44 12.55 -0.69
CA LYS A 45 0.99 12.39 -0.36
C LYS A 45 1.39 12.95 1.01
N ASP A 46 0.44 12.95 1.95
CA ASP A 46 0.68 13.43 3.31
C ASP A 46 0.93 12.23 4.23
N PHE A 47 2.15 12.14 4.76
CA PHE A 47 2.57 11.05 5.64
C PHE A 47 1.72 10.98 6.90
N ASP A 48 1.46 12.12 7.55
CA ASP A 48 0.69 12.16 8.79
C ASP A 48 -0.75 11.71 8.57
N SER A 49 -1.36 12.15 7.46
CA SER A 49 -2.66 11.65 7.05
C SER A 49 -2.66 10.14 6.84
N VAL A 50 -1.67 9.58 6.14
CA VAL A 50 -1.62 8.13 5.90
C VAL A 50 -1.41 7.36 7.21
N TYR A 51 -0.48 7.80 8.05
CA TYR A 51 -0.21 7.20 9.35
C TYR A 51 -1.47 7.18 10.23
N ASN A 52 -2.18 8.30 10.30
CA ASN A 52 -3.43 8.39 11.05
C ASN A 52 -4.52 7.46 10.50
N ARG A 53 -4.64 7.30 9.19
CA ARG A 53 -5.59 6.33 8.60
C ARG A 53 -5.22 4.89 8.89
N VAL A 54 -3.94 4.54 8.92
CA VAL A 54 -3.51 3.20 9.35
C VAL A 54 -3.84 2.97 10.83
N ARG A 55 -3.65 3.98 11.69
CA ARG A 55 -4.04 3.89 13.11
C ARG A 55 -5.54 3.67 13.29
N GLU A 56 -6.38 4.40 12.56
CA GLU A 56 -7.84 4.19 12.58
C GLU A 56 -8.22 2.76 12.17
N ILE A 57 -7.51 2.18 11.20
CA ILE A 57 -7.69 0.77 10.79
C ILE A 57 -7.25 -0.19 11.92
N ASP A 58 -6.11 0.03 12.57
CA ASP A 58 -5.66 -0.80 13.70
C ASP A 58 -6.67 -0.74 14.86
N GLU A 59 -7.13 0.45 15.23
CA GLU A 59 -8.13 0.62 16.28
C GLU A 59 -9.44 -0.09 15.93
N TYR A 60 -9.94 0.09 14.71
CA TYR A 60 -11.18 -0.58 14.31
C TYR A 60 -11.02 -2.10 14.21
N THR A 61 -9.92 -2.60 13.66
CA THR A 61 -9.66 -4.05 13.57
C THR A 61 -9.50 -4.70 14.94
N LYS A 62 -8.96 -3.98 15.94
CA LYS A 62 -8.99 -4.38 17.35
C LYS A 62 -10.42 -4.48 17.89
N THR A 63 -11.28 -3.49 17.63
CA THR A 63 -12.66 -3.48 18.14
C THR A 63 -13.50 -4.66 17.64
N ILE A 64 -13.25 -5.14 16.42
CA ILE A 64 -13.97 -6.30 15.86
C ILE A 64 -13.25 -7.63 16.14
N GLY A 65 -12.15 -7.62 16.91
CA GLY A 65 -11.36 -8.81 17.23
C GLY A 65 -10.65 -9.44 16.02
N LYS A 66 -10.38 -8.65 14.97
CA LYS A 66 -9.77 -9.08 13.70
C LYS A 66 -8.52 -8.27 13.36
N ARG A 67 -7.62 -8.12 14.34
CA ARG A 67 -6.41 -7.29 14.22
C ARG A 67 -5.51 -7.74 13.06
N GLU A 68 -5.59 -9.01 12.68
CA GLU A 68 -4.90 -9.58 11.53
C GLU A 68 -5.23 -8.89 10.20
N LEU A 69 -6.40 -8.25 10.08
CA LEU A 69 -6.78 -7.50 8.88
C LEU A 69 -5.96 -6.22 8.68
N LEU A 70 -5.30 -5.71 9.73
CA LEU A 70 -4.36 -4.59 9.63
C LEU A 70 -3.23 -4.88 8.63
N TYR A 71 -2.86 -6.15 8.46
CA TYR A 71 -1.88 -6.57 7.46
C TYR A 71 -2.18 -6.04 6.06
N PHE A 72 -3.46 -6.00 5.68
CA PHE A 72 -3.86 -5.47 4.38
C PHE A 72 -3.63 -3.98 4.27
N ALA A 73 -3.67 -3.20 5.34
CA ALA A 73 -3.32 -1.77 5.30
C ALA A 73 -1.84 -1.60 4.93
N TYR A 74 -0.93 -2.35 5.57
CA TYR A 74 0.50 -2.29 5.25
C TYR A 74 0.78 -2.75 3.82
N ARG A 75 0.15 -3.85 3.37
CA ARG A 75 0.27 -4.29 1.97
C ARG A 75 -0.32 -3.28 0.98
N TYR A 76 -1.44 -2.67 1.33
CA TYR A 76 -2.07 -1.65 0.50
C TYR A 76 -1.10 -0.50 0.21
N LEU A 77 -0.37 -0.07 1.25
CA LEU A 77 0.65 0.97 1.17
C LEU A 77 1.93 0.54 0.44
N ARG A 78 2.38 -0.70 0.64
CA ARG A 78 3.55 -1.23 -0.10
C ARG A 78 3.35 -1.13 -1.62
N PHE A 79 2.14 -1.42 -2.10
CA PHE A 79 1.83 -1.33 -3.52
C PHE A 79 1.34 0.07 -3.96
N THR A 80 1.17 1.06 -3.05
CA THR A 80 0.90 2.47 -3.48
C THR A 80 2.15 3.10 -4.07
N GLY A 81 3.32 2.51 -3.83
CA GLY A 81 4.59 2.81 -4.49
C GLY A 81 4.62 2.56 -6.01
N ASN A 82 3.51 2.16 -6.64
CA ASN A 82 3.27 2.40 -8.06
C ASN A 82 2.81 3.85 -8.33
N MET A 83 3.25 4.82 -7.54
CA MET A 83 3.78 6.04 -8.16
C MET A 83 4.88 5.54 -9.07
N SER A 84 4.56 5.31 -10.35
CA SER A 84 5.55 5.01 -11.36
C SER A 84 6.74 5.90 -11.04
N ILE A 85 7.90 5.30 -10.76
CA ILE A 85 9.17 6.01 -10.82
C ILE A 85 9.23 6.45 -12.27
N LYS A 86 8.60 7.60 -12.56
CA LYS A 86 8.71 8.27 -13.84
C LYS A 86 10.09 8.85 -13.74
N TYR A 87 11.04 8.10 -14.25
CA TYR A 87 12.33 8.68 -14.54
C TYR A 87 12.06 9.83 -15.51
N GLU A 88 12.30 11.06 -15.06
CA GLU A 88 12.36 12.17 -16.00
C GLU A 88 13.62 11.95 -16.82
N ILE A 89 13.46 11.82 -18.14
CA ILE A 89 14.58 11.86 -19.07
C ILE A 89 15.03 13.31 -19.09
N LEU A 90 16.11 13.63 -18.38
CA LEU A 90 16.70 14.96 -18.48
C LEU A 90 17.23 15.16 -19.92
N PRO A 91 17.07 16.36 -20.51
CA PRO A 91 17.67 16.65 -21.78
C PRO A 91 19.21 16.52 -21.66
N PRO A 92 19.89 15.98 -22.69
CA PRO A 92 21.33 15.74 -22.62
C PRO A 92 22.08 17.04 -22.35
N THR A 93 22.80 17.08 -21.22
CA THR A 93 23.67 18.20 -20.84
C THR A 93 25.06 18.01 -21.46
N GLY A 94 25.19 18.35 -22.75
CA GLY A 94 26.51 18.46 -23.38
C GLY A 94 26.49 18.64 -24.90
N ARG A 95 27.36 19.51 -25.41
CA ARG A 95 27.74 19.60 -26.82
C ARG A 95 29.26 19.67 -26.92
N LEU A 96 29.88 18.67 -27.54
CA LEU A 96 31.23 18.77 -28.11
C LEU A 96 31.33 17.95 -29.40
N PRO A 97 32.24 18.32 -30.33
CA PRO A 97 32.34 17.74 -31.66
C PRO A 97 33.11 16.41 -31.63
N ALA A 98 32.58 15.40 -32.34
CA ALA A 98 33.12 14.05 -32.55
C ALA A 98 32.74 12.96 -31.53
N GLY A 99 31.85 12.04 -31.95
CA GLY A 99 31.65 10.71 -31.33
C GLY A 99 30.70 10.67 -30.14
N ILE A 100 29.41 10.45 -30.39
CA ILE A 100 28.34 10.60 -29.38
C ILE A 100 28.30 9.39 -28.43
N LYS A 101 28.45 9.65 -27.13
CA LYS A 101 28.02 8.76 -26.04
C LYS A 101 26.92 9.49 -25.27
N TYR A 102 25.69 8.98 -25.32
CA TYR A 102 24.58 9.51 -24.54
C TYR A 102 24.69 9.01 -23.09
N GLU A 103 24.73 9.92 -22.13
CA GLU A 103 24.62 9.59 -20.71
C GLU A 103 23.20 10.00 -20.26
N PHE A 104 22.35 9.00 -20.02
CA PHE A 104 21.00 9.23 -19.50
C PHE A 104 21.10 9.36 -17.98
N GLU A 105 20.92 10.56 -17.45
CA GLU A 105 20.74 10.73 -16.01
C GLU A 105 19.28 10.43 -15.64
N TYR A 106 19.08 9.32 -14.96
CA TYR A 106 17.80 8.93 -14.38
C TYR A 106 17.64 9.59 -13.01
N ARG A 107 16.80 10.63 -12.89
CA ARG A 107 16.37 11.10 -11.56
C ARG A 107 15.08 10.38 -11.14
N PRO A 108 14.97 9.88 -9.90
CA PRO A 108 13.68 9.52 -9.34
C PRO A 108 12.85 10.81 -9.24
N ALA A 109 11.69 10.89 -9.91
CA ALA A 109 10.67 11.90 -9.64
C ALA A 109 9.93 11.64 -8.30
N VAL A 110 10.63 11.03 -7.35
CA VAL A 110 10.06 10.47 -6.11
C VAL A 110 10.35 11.44 -4.98
N ASP A 111 9.30 11.93 -4.31
CA ASP A 111 9.45 12.72 -3.09
C ASP A 111 10.04 11.81 -2.00
N LEU A 112 11.03 12.29 -1.23
CA LEU A 112 11.62 11.55 -0.10
C LEU A 112 10.54 11.08 0.90
N ARG A 113 9.42 11.82 1.01
CA ARG A 113 8.26 11.44 1.83
C ARG A 113 7.54 10.19 1.31
N ASP A 114 7.49 10.01 -0.01
CA ASP A 114 6.90 8.83 -0.63
C ASP A 114 7.76 7.59 -0.35
N ILE A 115 9.10 7.75 -0.34
CA ILE A 115 10.05 6.69 0.01
C ILE A 115 9.90 6.29 1.48
N ALA A 116 9.91 7.27 2.39
CA ALA A 116 9.77 7.01 3.82
C ALA A 116 8.46 6.27 4.17
N LEU A 117 7.37 6.58 3.47
CA LEU A 117 6.09 5.92 3.66
C LEU A 117 6.10 4.46 3.18
N VAL A 118 6.73 4.18 2.04
CA VAL A 118 6.88 2.82 1.51
C VAL A 118 7.79 1.99 2.41
N GLU A 119 8.93 2.55 2.84
CA GLU A 119 9.87 1.89 3.73
C GLU A 119 9.24 1.58 5.09
N TRP A 120 8.53 2.55 5.68
CA TRP A 120 7.79 2.33 6.92
C TRP A 120 6.72 1.23 6.77
N ALA A 121 5.93 1.27 5.69
CA ALA A 121 4.91 0.25 5.45
C ALA A 121 5.53 -1.14 5.25
N GLN A 122 6.68 -1.23 4.61
CA GLN A 122 7.42 -2.47 4.42
C GLN A 122 7.94 -3.03 5.75
N ASP A 123 8.60 -2.20 6.56
CA ASP A 123 9.09 -2.61 7.88
C ASP A 123 7.94 -3.11 8.78
N MET A 124 6.81 -2.42 8.78
CA MET A 124 5.62 -2.85 9.55
C MET A 124 5.02 -4.15 9.00
N ALA A 125 4.94 -4.32 7.67
CA ALA A 125 4.48 -5.56 7.07
C ALA A 125 5.41 -6.73 7.44
N ASP A 126 6.72 -6.53 7.36
CA ASP A 126 7.72 -7.57 7.59
C ASP A 126 7.74 -8.01 9.05
N ARG A 127 7.73 -7.06 10.00
CA ARG A 127 7.66 -7.32 11.45
C ARG A 127 6.46 -8.16 11.85
N HIS A 128 5.30 -7.89 11.25
CA HIS A 128 4.06 -8.54 11.65
C HIS A 128 3.61 -9.67 10.72
N SER A 129 4.28 -9.86 9.59
CA SER A 129 3.96 -10.84 8.55
C SER A 129 3.71 -12.24 9.12
N LYS A 130 4.68 -12.82 9.83
CA LYS A 130 4.59 -14.20 10.34
C LYS A 130 3.39 -14.42 11.26
N HIS A 131 3.08 -13.45 12.12
CA HIS A 131 1.97 -13.54 13.06
C HIS A 131 0.62 -13.36 12.36
N PHE A 132 0.53 -12.43 11.42
CA PHE A 132 -0.69 -12.20 10.65
C PHE A 132 -0.98 -13.32 9.66
N TRP A 133 0.02 -13.85 8.95
CA TRP A 133 -0.15 -15.01 8.08
C TRP A 133 -0.65 -16.23 8.86
N ARG A 134 -0.11 -16.48 10.07
CA ARG A 134 -0.66 -17.55 10.92
C ARG A 134 -2.12 -17.25 11.29
N ALA A 135 -2.44 -16.07 11.79
CA ALA A 135 -3.82 -15.73 12.19
C ALA A 135 -4.83 -15.79 11.03
N LEU A 136 -4.43 -15.36 9.82
CA LEU A 136 -5.29 -15.35 8.63
C LEU A 136 -5.55 -16.75 8.07
N PHE A 137 -4.54 -17.63 8.05
CA PHE A 137 -4.62 -18.92 7.34
C PHE A 137 -4.75 -20.14 8.26
N GLN A 138 -4.57 -19.98 9.58
CA GLN A 138 -4.71 -21.08 10.53
C GLN A 138 -6.17 -21.33 10.92
N LYS A 139 -7.06 -20.33 10.75
CA LYS A 139 -8.48 -20.43 11.09
C LYS A 139 -9.31 -21.23 10.07
N ASP A 140 -8.86 -21.27 8.82
CA ASP A 140 -9.51 -22.05 7.76
C ASP A 140 -9.20 -23.55 7.85
N ARG A 141 -8.12 -23.94 8.57
CA ARG A 141 -7.76 -25.36 8.78
C ARG A 141 -8.51 -26.05 9.92
N THR A 142 -9.26 -25.33 10.73
CA THR A 142 -10.05 -25.89 11.85
C THR A 142 -11.52 -26.10 11.50
N ALA A 143 -11.89 -25.99 10.22
CA ALA A 143 -13.25 -26.18 9.72
C ALA A 143 -13.43 -27.45 8.86
N GLU A 144 -12.50 -28.40 8.97
CA GLU A 144 -12.59 -29.76 8.39
C GLU A 144 -12.74 -30.81 9.48
#